data_AF-A0A497JKG7-F1
#
_entry.id   AF-A0A497JKG7-F1
#
_cell.length_a   1.000
_cell.length_b   1.000
_cell.length_c   1.000
_cell.angle_alpha   90.00
_cell.angle_beta   90.00
_cell.angle_gamma   90.00
#
_symmetry.space_group_name_H-M   'P 1'
#
loop_
_entity.id
_entity.type
_entity.pdbx_description
1 polymer ?
#
loop_
_entity_poly.entity_id
_entity_poly.type
_entity_poly.pdbx_seq_one_letter_code
_entity_poly.pdbx_strand_id
1 'polypeptide(L)'
;MTEMSYKIRYRKDNFEIELQGDKEWVEQKFREFMEYKKAEPRVIATGAKTLPDSLVEFLKNKGNPRHHTDRAIVFSYWLFHKENMETYNVDDIAKCYDEARITKPRNLTDVMNKLQAKGYVKPAGEKESKKSWVITQSGEEYVEQMTG
;
A
#
# COMPACT_ATOMS: atom_id res chain seq x y z
N MET A 1 30.20 32.04 -25.21
CA MET A 1 30.23 30.67 -24.69
C MET A 1 28.80 30.17 -24.72
N THR A 2 28.52 29.14 -25.50
CA THR A 2 27.17 28.55 -25.61
C THR A 2 26.85 27.84 -24.30
N GLU A 3 25.99 28.44 -23.48
CA GLU A 3 25.39 27.74 -22.33
C GLU A 3 24.55 26.58 -22.87
N MET A 4 25.16 25.40 -22.94
CA MET A 4 24.44 24.18 -23.31
C MET A 4 23.53 23.80 -22.14
N SER A 5 22.24 24.09 -22.24
CA SER A 5 21.25 23.60 -21.28
C SER A 5 20.93 22.14 -21.59
N TYR A 6 21.17 21.25 -20.64
CA TYR A 6 20.87 19.83 -20.72
C TYR A 6 19.47 19.60 -20.19
N LYS A 7 18.73 18.68 -20.83
CA LYS A 7 17.35 18.35 -20.48
C LYS A 7 17.19 16.84 -20.32
N ILE A 8 16.72 16.41 -19.16
CA ILE A 8 16.35 15.01 -18.89
C ILE A 8 14.86 14.96 -18.61
N ARG A 9 14.15 14.09 -19.34
CA ARG A 9 12.76 13.76 -19.08
C ARG A 9 12.66 12.30 -18.70
N TYR A 10 12.07 12.01 -17.55
CA TYR A 10 11.84 10.65 -17.07
C TYR A 10 10.36 10.42 -16.91
N ARG A 11 9.86 9.34 -17.51
CA ARG A 11 8.46 8.92 -17.42
C ARG A 11 8.38 7.46 -17.01
N LYS A 12 7.66 7.18 -15.93
CA LYS A 12 7.36 5.82 -15.49
C LYS A 12 5.97 5.76 -14.86
N ASP A 13 5.17 4.81 -15.33
CA ASP A 13 3.80 4.52 -14.90
C ASP A 13 2.88 5.76 -14.94
N ASN A 14 2.79 6.52 -13.85
CA ASN A 14 1.95 7.73 -13.72
C ASN A 14 2.74 8.99 -13.30
N PHE A 15 4.08 8.94 -13.39
CA PHE A 15 4.98 10.00 -12.96
C PHE A 15 5.82 10.50 -14.13
N GLU A 16 5.88 11.83 -14.28
CA GLU A 16 6.71 12.53 -15.25
C GLU A 16 7.51 13.61 -14.54
N ILE A 17 8.83 13.59 -14.71
CA ILE A 17 9.72 14.65 -14.26
C ILE A 17 10.57 15.14 -15.41
N GLU A 18 10.75 16.46 -15.45
CA GLU A 18 11.57 17.15 -16.42
C GLU A 18 12.56 18.04 -15.67
N LEU A 19 13.85 17.80 -15.90
CA LEU A 19 14.95 18.58 -15.35
C LEU A 19 15.67 19.29 -16.49
N GLN A 20 15.89 20.59 -16.37
CA GLN A 20 16.64 21.39 -17.33
C GLN A 20 17.62 22.30 -16.61
N GLY A 21 18.89 22.29 -17.03
CA GLY A 21 19.93 23.08 -16.38
C GLY A 21 21.32 22.79 -16.96
N ASP A 22 22.35 23.20 -16.24
CA ASP A 22 23.72 22.81 -16.57
C ASP A 22 23.94 21.30 -16.38
N LYS A 23 24.93 20.75 -17.09
CA LYS A 23 25.17 19.30 -17.14
C LYS A 23 25.40 18.69 -15.76
N GLU A 24 26.23 19.34 -14.96
CA GLU A 24 26.67 18.83 -13.67
C GLU A 24 25.51 18.82 -12.67
N TRP A 25 24.70 19.89 -12.68
CA TRP A 25 23.50 19.99 -11.87
C TRP A 25 22.41 19.00 -12.27
N VAL A 26 22.16 18.83 -13.57
CA VAL A 26 21.15 17.90 -14.08
C VAL A 26 21.53 16.46 -13.72
N GLU A 27 22.79 16.06 -13.89
CA GLU A 27 23.24 14.72 -13.52
C GLU A 27 23.26 14.51 -11.99
N GLN A 28 23.65 15.52 -11.20
CA GLN A 28 23.64 15.45 -9.74
C GLN A 28 22.21 15.29 -9.22
N LYS A 29 21.27 16.13 -9.67
CA LYS A 29 19.88 16.08 -9.23
C LYS A 29 19.19 14.80 -9.69
N PHE A 30 19.51 14.31 -10.89
CA PHE A 30 19.00 13.03 -11.35
C PHE A 30 19.53 11.86 -10.52
N ARG A 31 20.82 11.86 -10.14
CA ARG A 31 21.40 10.85 -9.25
C ARG A 31 20.80 10.91 -7.84
N GLU A 32 20.73 12.08 -7.24
CA GLU A 32 20.11 12.31 -5.93
C GLU A 32 18.65 11.82 -5.91
N PHE A 33 17.89 12.12 -6.97
CA PHE A 33 16.50 11.68 -7.10
C PHE A 33 16.36 10.17 -7.30
N MET A 34 17.24 9.54 -8.08
CA MET A 34 17.27 8.09 -8.29
C MET A 34 17.73 7.33 -7.05
N GLU A 35 18.67 7.89 -6.28
CA GLU A 35 19.09 7.33 -4.99
C GLU A 35 18.02 7.50 -3.92
N TYR A 36 17.34 8.65 -3.86
CA TYR A 36 16.17 8.86 -3.01
C TYR A 36 15.08 7.82 -3.32
N LYS A 37 14.75 7.60 -4.60
CA LYS A 37 13.80 6.54 -5.02
C LYS A 37 14.25 5.12 -4.69
N LYS A 38 15.56 4.88 -4.57
CA LYS A 38 16.12 3.57 -4.22
C LYS A 38 16.20 3.36 -2.69
N ALA A 39 16.22 4.45 -1.92
CA ALA A 39 16.30 4.48 -0.47
C ALA A 39 14.96 4.72 0.25
N GLU A 40 13.89 5.08 -0.47
CA GLU A 40 12.54 5.09 0.10
C GLU A 40 12.02 3.64 0.30
N PRO A 41 11.52 3.26 1.51
CA PRO A 41 10.48 2.24 1.58
C PRO A 41 9.30 2.77 0.75
N ARG A 42 8.57 1.92 0.03
CA ARG A 42 7.48 2.32 -0.89
C ARG A 42 6.43 3.19 -0.18
N VAL A 43 6.66 4.50 -0.08
CA VAL A 43 5.62 5.48 0.18
C VAL A 43 4.98 5.69 -1.18
N ILE A 44 3.96 4.87 -1.45
CA ILE A 44 3.12 5.07 -2.62
C ILE A 44 2.34 6.35 -2.33
N ALA A 45 2.88 7.49 -2.76
CA ALA A 45 2.16 8.75 -2.82
C ALA A 45 1.10 8.65 -3.92
N THR A 46 0.04 7.89 -3.67
CA THR A 46 -1.22 7.96 -4.41
C THR A 46 -2.16 8.85 -3.62
N GLY A 47 -2.55 9.97 -4.25
CA GLY A 47 -3.32 11.10 -3.71
C GLY A 47 -4.02 10.85 -2.38
N ALA A 48 -3.58 11.58 -1.35
CA ALA A 48 -4.16 11.59 -0.02
C ALA A 48 -5.67 11.92 -0.05
N LYS A 49 -6.51 10.93 -0.33
CA LYS A 49 -7.74 10.76 0.43
C LYS A 49 -7.26 10.40 1.82
N THR A 50 -7.22 11.39 2.70
CA THR A 50 -6.98 11.18 4.12
C THR A 50 -7.86 10.01 4.58
N LEU A 51 -7.23 8.88 4.91
CA LEU A 51 -7.94 7.75 5.48
C LEU A 51 -8.67 8.25 6.73
N PRO A 52 -9.92 7.83 6.95
CA PRO A 52 -10.67 8.19 8.15
C PRO A 52 -9.86 7.96 9.43
N ASP A 53 -10.27 8.61 10.52
CA ASP A 53 -9.56 8.47 11.79
C ASP A 53 -9.80 7.13 12.47
N SER A 54 -10.86 6.41 12.07
CA SER A 54 -11.17 5.09 12.60
C SER A 54 -11.37 4.04 11.52
N LEU A 55 -10.98 2.79 11.82
CA LEU A 55 -11.20 1.65 10.93
C LEU A 55 -12.69 1.43 10.65
N VAL A 56 -13.56 1.71 11.63
CA VAL A 56 -15.02 1.57 11.50
C VAL A 56 -15.58 2.50 10.43
N GLU A 57 -15.12 3.74 10.42
CA GLU A 57 -15.53 4.72 9.40
C GLU A 57 -14.99 4.33 8.03
N PHE A 58 -13.74 3.86 7.98
CA PHE A 58 -13.16 3.36 6.73
C PHE A 58 -13.97 2.19 6.15
N LEU A 59 -14.35 1.20 6.96
CA LEU A 59 -15.24 0.11 6.54
C LEU A 59 -16.58 0.61 6.00
N LYS A 60 -17.20 1.61 6.65
CA LYS A 60 -18.46 2.22 6.18
C LYS A 60 -18.29 2.87 4.82
N ASN A 61 -17.21 3.62 4.62
CA ASN A 61 -16.90 4.27 3.34
C ASN A 61 -16.66 3.25 2.21
N LYS A 62 -16.29 2.02 2.54
CA LYS A 62 -16.14 0.89 1.61
C LYS A 62 -17.40 0.05 1.43
N GLY A 63 -18.58 0.58 1.79
CA GLY A 63 -19.87 -0.10 1.63
C GLY A 63 -20.17 -1.16 2.69
N ASN A 64 -19.42 -1.15 3.80
CA ASN A 64 -19.54 -2.10 4.90
C ASN A 64 -19.62 -3.58 4.43
N PRO A 65 -18.52 -4.11 3.87
CA PRO A 65 -18.51 -5.45 3.28
C PRO A 65 -19.01 -6.52 4.25
N ARG A 66 -19.80 -7.47 3.76
CA ARG A 66 -20.40 -8.53 4.60
C ARG A 66 -19.53 -9.78 4.69
N HIS A 67 -18.76 -10.08 3.65
CA HIS A 67 -17.93 -11.28 3.62
C HIS A 67 -16.60 -11.06 4.34
N HIS A 68 -16.14 -12.09 5.05
CA HIS A 68 -14.86 -12.02 5.79
C HIS A 68 -13.65 -11.78 4.89
N THR A 69 -13.65 -12.26 3.65
CA THR A 69 -12.59 -12.00 2.68
C THR A 69 -12.52 -10.52 2.29
N ASP A 70 -13.67 -9.89 2.06
CA ASP A 70 -13.73 -8.48 1.69
C ASP A 70 -13.37 -7.59 2.89
N ARG A 71 -13.80 -7.96 4.10
CA ARG A 71 -13.35 -7.28 5.32
C ARG A 71 -11.85 -7.40 5.52
N ALA A 72 -11.31 -8.61 5.37
CA ALA A 72 -9.89 -8.87 5.59
C ALA A 72 -8.99 -8.12 4.61
N ILE A 73 -9.38 -7.97 3.34
CA ILE A 73 -8.58 -7.17 2.39
C ILE A 73 -8.66 -5.66 2.69
N VAL A 74 -9.80 -5.16 3.16
CA VAL A 74 -9.91 -3.78 3.68
C VAL A 74 -9.01 -3.59 4.90
N PHE A 75 -8.93 -4.57 5.80
CA PHE A 75 -8.02 -4.54 6.95
C PHE A 75 -6.55 -4.56 6.52
N SER A 76 -6.21 -5.41 5.55
CA SER A 76 -4.87 -5.41 4.94
C SER A 76 -4.47 -4.05 4.37
N TYR A 77 -5.40 -3.34 3.72
CA TYR A 77 -5.18 -1.99 3.20
C TYR A 77 -4.96 -1.00 4.35
N TRP A 78 -5.79 -1.05 5.39
CA TRP A 78 -5.70 -0.17 6.55
C TRP A 78 -4.37 -0.34 7.31
N LEU A 79 -3.97 -1.59 7.59
CA LEU A 79 -2.70 -1.88 8.26
C LEU A 79 -1.51 -1.33 7.46
N PHE A 80 -1.55 -1.47 6.14
CA PHE A 80 -0.49 -0.99 5.28
C PHE A 80 -0.42 0.55 5.21
N HIS A 81 -1.56 1.22 5.00
CA HIS A 81 -1.60 2.67 4.74
C HIS A 81 -1.75 3.55 5.98
N LYS A 82 -2.57 3.16 6.96
CA LYS A 82 -2.81 3.95 8.18
C LYS A 82 -1.78 3.63 9.26
N GLU A 83 -1.50 2.35 9.46
CA GLU A 83 -0.58 1.88 10.51
C GLU A 83 0.87 1.74 10.03
N ASN A 84 1.14 1.99 8.74
CA ASN A 84 2.47 1.87 8.12
C ASN A 84 3.12 0.49 8.36
N MET A 85 2.30 -0.55 8.40
CA MET A 85 2.74 -1.91 8.69
C MET A 85 3.14 -2.62 7.40
N GLU A 86 4.45 -2.72 7.13
CA GLU A 86 4.98 -3.36 5.91
C GLU A 86 4.57 -4.82 5.77
N THR A 87 4.47 -5.54 6.90
CA THR A 87 4.00 -6.94 6.94
C THR A 87 3.14 -7.18 8.16
N TYR A 88 2.08 -7.96 7.99
CA TYR A 88 1.10 -8.26 9.03
C TYR A 88 0.79 -9.75 9.08
N ASN A 89 0.42 -10.24 10.26
CA ASN A 89 0.02 -11.63 10.46
C ASN A 89 -1.49 -11.76 10.77
N VAL A 90 -1.94 -12.98 11.07
CA VAL A 90 -3.35 -13.22 11.40
C VAL A 90 -3.82 -12.53 12.69
N ASP A 91 -2.92 -12.25 13.64
CA ASP A 91 -3.28 -11.57 14.88
C ASP A 91 -3.50 -10.08 14.64
N ASP A 92 -2.71 -9.46 13.78
CA ASP A 92 -2.92 -8.07 13.38
C ASP A 92 -4.29 -7.89 12.72
N ILE A 93 -4.64 -8.80 11.80
CA ILE A 93 -5.99 -8.84 11.20
C ILE A 93 -7.06 -9.08 12.28
N ALA A 94 -6.79 -9.95 13.27
CA ALA A 94 -7.71 -10.21 14.36
C ALA A 94 -7.96 -8.95 15.22
N LYS A 95 -6.95 -8.11 15.45
CA LYS A 95 -7.09 -6.81 16.14
C LYS A 95 -7.99 -5.87 15.36
N CYS A 96 -7.87 -5.82 14.03
CA CYS A 96 -8.78 -5.03 13.19
C CYS A 96 -10.25 -5.46 13.35
N TYR A 97 -10.52 -6.77 13.50
CA TYR A 97 -11.86 -7.26 13.80
C TYR A 97 -12.37 -6.76 15.16
N ASP A 98 -11.51 -6.77 16.19
CA ASP A 98 -11.87 -6.27 17.53
C ASP A 98 -12.14 -4.76 17.52
N GLU A 99 -11.28 -3.98 16.87
CA GLU A 99 -11.45 -2.54 16.70
C GLU A 99 -12.74 -2.21 15.95
N ALA A 100 -13.03 -2.95 14.88
CA ALA A 100 -14.25 -2.82 14.12
C ALA A 100 -15.51 -3.33 14.85
N ARG A 101 -15.35 -3.98 16.01
CA ARG A 101 -16.42 -4.65 16.76
C ARG A 101 -17.18 -5.68 15.91
N ILE A 102 -16.46 -6.40 15.05
CA ILE A 102 -17.01 -7.41 14.14
C ILE A 102 -16.59 -8.80 14.64
N THR A 103 -17.52 -9.75 14.62
CA THR A 103 -17.22 -11.16 14.93
C THR A 103 -16.14 -11.70 14.00
N LYS A 104 -15.07 -12.24 14.58
CA LYS A 104 -13.97 -12.90 13.85
C LYS A 104 -14.47 -14.16 13.15
N PRO A 105 -13.92 -14.48 11.96
CA PRO A 105 -14.17 -15.78 11.35
C PRO A 105 -13.53 -16.89 12.19
N ARG A 106 -14.10 -18.09 12.12
CA ARG A 106 -13.57 -19.29 12.80
C ARG A 106 -12.13 -19.61 12.41
N ASN A 107 -11.73 -19.29 11.17
CA ASN A 107 -10.38 -19.53 10.66
C ASN A 107 -9.90 -18.34 9.84
N LEU A 108 -9.15 -17.43 10.48
CA LEU A 108 -8.54 -16.27 9.82
C LEU A 108 -7.47 -16.67 8.80
N THR A 109 -6.69 -17.71 9.11
CA THR A 109 -5.65 -18.21 8.20
C THR A 109 -6.25 -18.67 6.86
N ASP A 110 -7.40 -19.35 6.89
CA ASP A 110 -8.14 -19.73 5.67
C ASP A 110 -8.59 -18.51 4.86
N VAL A 111 -9.12 -17.47 5.53
CA VAL A 111 -9.51 -16.21 4.86
C VAL A 111 -8.30 -15.55 4.18
N MET A 112 -7.16 -15.47 4.87
CA MET A 112 -5.93 -14.91 4.30
C MET A 112 -5.38 -15.76 3.15
N ASN A 113 -5.44 -17.09 3.26
CA ASN A 113 -5.03 -17.98 2.17
C ASN A 113 -5.94 -17.82 0.94
N LYS A 114 -7.24 -17.57 1.10
CA LYS A 114 -8.15 -17.27 -0.01
C LYS A 114 -7.79 -15.95 -0.69
N LEU A 115 -7.46 -14.91 0.08
CA LEU A 115 -6.96 -13.65 -0.47
C LEU A 115 -5.63 -13.84 -1.21
N GLN A 116 -4.75 -14.69 -0.68
CA GLN A 116 -3.49 -15.03 -1.32
C GLN A 116 -3.72 -15.77 -2.64
N ALA A 117 -4.65 -16.73 -2.68
CA ALA A 117 -5.00 -17.46 -3.89
C ALA A 117 -5.60 -16.56 -4.98
N LYS A 118 -6.30 -15.48 -4.60
CA LYS A 118 -6.78 -14.43 -5.52
C LYS A 118 -5.70 -13.45 -5.98
N GLY A 119 -4.49 -13.54 -5.43
CA GLY A 119 -3.39 -12.63 -5.73
C GLY A 119 -3.49 -11.25 -5.06
N TYR A 120 -4.43 -11.05 -4.12
CA TYR A 120 -4.61 -9.76 -3.45
C TYR A 120 -3.60 -9.52 -2.33
N VAL A 121 -3.10 -10.59 -1.71
CA VAL A 121 -2.00 -10.54 -0.74
C VAL A 121 -0.92 -11.53 -1.14
N LYS A 122 0.32 -11.30 -0.72
CA LYS A 122 1.44 -12.22 -0.95
C LYS A 122 2.13 -12.56 0.37
N PRO A 123 2.72 -13.77 0.50
CA PRO A 123 3.49 -14.11 1.69
C PRO A 123 4.70 -13.19 1.84
N ALA A 124 4.99 -12.79 3.07
CA ALA A 124 6.07 -11.85 3.40
C ALA A 124 7.03 -12.42 4.47
N GLY A 125 7.06 -13.76 4.60
CA GLY A 125 7.87 -14.46 5.59
C GLY A 125 7.10 -14.77 6.87
N GLU A 126 7.73 -14.52 8.00
CA GLU A 126 7.16 -14.73 9.32
C GLU A 126 7.27 -13.45 10.17
N LYS A 127 6.23 -13.17 10.95
CA LYS A 127 6.17 -12.10 11.94
C LYS A 127 5.66 -12.72 13.24
N GLU A 128 6.44 -12.58 14.32
CA GLU A 128 6.11 -13.16 15.64
C GLU A 128 5.88 -14.68 15.58
N SER A 129 6.72 -15.41 14.83
CA SER A 129 6.59 -16.87 14.60
C SER A 129 5.29 -17.31 13.93
N LYS A 130 4.59 -16.39 13.26
CA LYS A 130 3.39 -16.66 12.46
C LYS A 130 3.64 -16.23 11.03
N LYS A 131 3.06 -16.96 10.07
CA LYS A 131 3.07 -16.58 8.66
C LYS A 131 2.59 -15.13 8.51
N SER A 132 3.34 -14.33 7.76
CA SER A 132 3.01 -12.94 7.47
C SER A 132 2.65 -12.74 6.01
N TRP A 133 1.91 -11.68 5.75
CA TRP A 133 1.49 -11.25 4.43
C TRP A 133 1.72 -9.75 4.27
N VAL A 134 1.76 -9.33 3.02
CA VAL A 134 1.68 -7.93 2.61
C VAL A 134 0.64 -7.82 1.51
N ILE A 135 -0.08 -6.68 1.49
CA ILE A 135 -1.04 -6.41 0.42
C ILE A 135 -0.29 -6.20 -0.90
N THR A 136 -0.90 -6.61 -2.00
CA THR A 136 -0.39 -6.36 -3.35
C THR A 136 -1.11 -5.17 -3.96
N GLN A 137 -0.54 -4.60 -5.02
CA GLN A 137 -1.19 -3.55 -5.80
C GLN A 137 -2.61 -3.95 -6.24
N SER A 138 -2.82 -5.18 -6.74
CA SER A 138 -4.15 -5.63 -7.16
C SER A 138 -5.13 -5.76 -5.99
N GLY A 139 -4.63 -6.05 -4.78
CA GLY A 139 -5.44 -6.04 -3.57
C GLY A 139 -5.82 -4.62 -3.14
N GLU A 140 -4.90 -3.66 -3.29
CA GLU A 140 -5.16 -2.25 -3.03
C GLU A 140 -6.20 -1.68 -4.00
N GLU A 141 -6.02 -1.92 -5.30
CA GLU A 141 -6.96 -1.53 -6.36
C GLU A 141 -8.38 -2.09 -6.09
N TYR A 142 -8.47 -3.34 -5.63
CA TYR A 142 -9.76 -3.95 -5.28
C TYR A 142 -10.46 -3.20 -4.14
N VAL A 143 -9.73 -2.79 -3.09
CA VAL A 143 -10.27 -1.98 -1.98
C VAL A 143 -10.61 -0.57 -2.43
N GLU A 144 -9.85 0.03 -3.33
CA GLU A 144 -10.12 1.36 -3.87
C GLU A 144 -11.40 1.42 -4.70
N GLN A 145 -11.69 0.35 -5.44
CA GLN A 145 -12.93 0.19 -6.21
C GLN A 145 -14.16 -0.09 -5.35
N MET A 146 -13.99 -0.56 -4.11
CA MET A 146 -15.09 -0.67 -3.16
C MET A 146 -15.62 0.72 -2.80
N THR A 147 -16.85 0.98 -3.20
CA THR A 147 -17.62 2.17 -2.86
C THR A 147 -18.91 1.73 -2.19
N GLY A 148 -19.33 2.49 -1.18
CA GLY A 148 -20.60 2.30 -0.48
C GLY A 148 -21.76 3.06 -1.11
#